data_AF-A0A2H0HU48-F1
#
_entry.id   AF-A0A2H0HU48-F1
#
_cell.length_a   1.000
_cell.length_b   1.000
_cell.length_c   1.000
_cell.angle_alpha   90.00
_cell.angle_beta   90.00
_cell.angle_gamma   90.00
#
_symmetry.space_group_name_H-M   'P 1'
#
loop_
_entity.id
_entity.type
_entity.pdbx_description
1 polymer ?
#
loop_
_entity_poly.entity_id
_entity_poly.type
_entity_poly.pdbx_seq_one_letter_code
_entity_poly.pdbx_strand_id
1 'polypeptide(L)'
;MSDAAAKALAAALALTDAMSDAAARDDWATLATLDAQRLVLLQQACAQPHVDVDALAELRAGNDALIALVRARRERLTGEWQHSRKSQSALRNYQRVARDLGEL
;
A
#
# COMPACT_ATOMS: atom_id res chain seq x y z
N MET A 1 5.40 -34.60 -1.66
CA MET A 1 4.96 -33.20 -1.49
C MET A 1 5.21 -32.47 -2.81
N SER A 2 4.24 -31.71 -3.34
CA SER A 2 4.46 -30.93 -4.57
C SER A 2 5.33 -29.71 -4.23
N ASP A 3 6.61 -29.80 -4.57
CA ASP A 3 7.64 -28.77 -4.38
C ASP A 3 7.23 -27.42 -5.01
N ALA A 4 6.38 -27.44 -6.03
CA ALA A 4 5.90 -26.23 -6.72
C ALA A 4 4.96 -25.36 -5.88
N ALA A 5 4.04 -25.96 -5.09
CA ALA A 5 3.10 -25.21 -4.26
C ALA A 5 3.81 -24.47 -3.13
N ALA A 6 4.71 -25.17 -2.44
CA ALA A 6 5.53 -24.62 -1.38
C ALA A 6 6.44 -23.49 -1.89
N LYS A 7 7.05 -23.66 -3.07
CA LYS A 7 7.85 -22.62 -3.73
C LYS A 7 7.02 -21.39 -4.09
N ALA A 8 5.83 -21.57 -4.66
CA ALA A 8 4.95 -20.45 -5.01
C ALA A 8 4.51 -19.66 -3.77
N LEU A 9 4.21 -20.36 -2.68
CA LEU A 9 3.80 -19.73 -1.42
C LEU A 9 4.96 -19.00 -0.72
N ALA A 10 6.15 -19.60 -0.69
CA ALA A 10 7.36 -18.94 -0.20
C ALA A 10 7.71 -17.68 -1.01
N ALA A 11 7.54 -17.73 -2.34
CA ALA A 11 7.73 -16.56 -3.20
C ALA A 11 6.67 -15.48 -2.93
N ALA A 12 5.42 -15.85 -2.67
CA ALA A 12 4.36 -14.91 -2.31
C ALA A 12 4.59 -14.24 -0.95
N LEU A 13 5.18 -14.95 0.01
CA LEU A 13 5.62 -14.39 1.29
C LEU A 13 6.73 -13.35 1.07
N ALA A 14 7.78 -13.69 0.33
CA ALA A 14 8.86 -12.75 0.00
C ALA A 14 8.37 -11.50 -0.73
N LEU A 15 7.39 -11.65 -1.64
CA LEU A 15 6.75 -10.49 -2.28
C LEU A 15 5.96 -9.63 -1.29
N THR A 16 5.33 -10.23 -0.28
CA THR A 16 4.58 -9.48 0.75
C THR A 16 5.51 -8.61 1.60
N ASP A 17 6.72 -9.10 1.90
CA ASP A 17 7.76 -8.29 2.55
C ASP A 17 8.23 -7.15 1.64
N ALA A 18 8.52 -7.43 0.37
CA ALA A 18 8.92 -6.42 -0.60
C ALA A 18 7.82 -5.34 -0.81
N MET A 19 6.54 -5.72 -0.77
CA MET A 19 5.42 -4.81 -0.82
C MET A 19 5.36 -3.92 0.43
N SER A 20 5.69 -4.46 1.60
CA SER A 20 5.75 -3.69 2.85
C SER A 20 6.85 -2.63 2.77
N ASP A 21 8.02 -2.98 2.22
CA ASP A 21 9.11 -2.02 1.98
C ASP A 21 8.75 -0.94 0.94
N ALA A 22 7.98 -1.30 -0.09
CA ALA A 22 7.49 -0.34 -1.08
C ALA A 22 6.46 0.62 -0.45
N ALA A 23 5.51 0.10 0.33
CA ALA A 23 4.54 0.91 1.08
C ALA A 23 5.22 1.84 2.09
N ALA A 24 6.29 1.39 2.76
CA ALA A 24 7.06 2.20 3.70
C ALA A 24 7.83 3.35 3.01
N ARG A 25 8.07 3.24 1.70
CA ARG A 25 8.71 4.28 0.88
C ARG A 25 7.72 5.11 0.06
N ASP A 26 6.42 4.90 0.26
CA ASP A 26 5.34 5.48 -0.53
C ASP A 26 5.48 5.19 -2.05
N ASP A 27 6.17 4.10 -2.42
CA ASP A 27 6.34 3.65 -3.80
C ASP A 27 5.14 2.79 -4.24
N TRP A 28 4.04 3.47 -4.50
CA TRP A 28 2.76 2.84 -4.86
C TRP A 28 2.79 2.12 -6.21
N ALA A 29 3.65 2.55 -7.13
CA ALA A 29 3.79 1.94 -8.45
C ALA A 29 4.47 0.57 -8.36
N THR A 30 5.56 0.49 -7.59
CA THR A 30 6.21 -0.79 -7.30
C THR A 30 5.29 -1.70 -6.51
N LEU A 31 4.57 -1.19 -5.50
CA LEU A 31 3.62 -1.98 -4.73
C LEU A 31 2.55 -2.64 -5.61
N ALA A 32 1.94 -1.90 -6.54
CA ALA A 32 0.94 -2.44 -7.46
C ALA A 32 1.52 -3.52 -8.40
N THR A 33 2.77 -3.32 -8.84
CA THR A 33 3.48 -4.30 -9.68
C THR A 33 3.74 -5.60 -8.93
N LEU A 34 4.20 -5.51 -7.67
CA LEU A 34 4.44 -6.67 -6.81
C LEU A 34 3.14 -7.40 -6.46
N ASP A 35 2.04 -6.69 -6.23
CA ASP A 35 0.73 -7.31 -5.97
C ASP A 35 0.25 -8.16 -7.16
N ALA A 36 0.38 -7.64 -8.38
CA ALA A 36 0.03 -8.37 -9.60
C ALA A 36 0.87 -9.66 -9.75
N GLN A 37 2.18 -9.60 -9.46
CA GLN A 37 3.05 -10.78 -9.47
C GLN A 37 2.65 -11.80 -8.40
N ARG A 38 2.36 -11.32 -7.19
CA ARG A 38 1.95 -12.15 -6.07
C ARG A 38 0.62 -12.87 -6.35
N LEU A 39 -0.34 -12.20 -6.98
CA LEU A 39 -1.63 -12.82 -7.34
C LEU A 39 -1.46 -14.06 -8.23
N VAL A 40 -0.54 -14.01 -9.20
CA VAL A 40 -0.24 -15.15 -10.07
C VAL A 40 0.31 -16.33 -9.28
N LEU A 41 1.23 -16.09 -8.33
CA LEU A 41 1.80 -17.14 -7.48
C LEU A 41 0.75 -17.78 -6.56
N LEU A 42 -0.17 -16.98 -6.01
CA LEU A 42 -1.26 -17.49 -5.19
C LEU A 42 -2.22 -18.36 -6.01
N GLN A 43 -2.55 -17.95 -7.24
CA GLN A 43 -3.36 -18.77 -8.14
C GLN A 43 -2.68 -20.11 -8.46
N GLN A 44 -1.36 -20.11 -8.68
CA GLN A 44 -0.58 -21.33 -8.91
C GLN A 44 -0.56 -22.24 -7.68
N ALA A 45 -0.41 -21.68 -6.48
CA ALA A 45 -0.45 -22.43 -5.23
C ALA A 45 -1.83 -23.06 -4.97
N CYS A 46 -2.91 -22.30 -5.21
CA CYS A 46 -4.29 -22.77 -5.06
C CYS A 46 -4.69 -23.87 -6.05
N ALA A 47 -4.02 -23.98 -7.20
CA ALA A 47 -4.27 -25.03 -8.18
C ALA A 47 -3.74 -26.42 -7.74
N GLN A 48 -3.04 -26.50 -6.61
CA GLN A 48 -2.39 -27.72 -6.13
C GLN A 48 -3.21 -28.41 -5.02
N PRO A 49 -3.27 -29.75 -4.99
CA PRO A 49 -4.16 -30.51 -4.11
C PRO A 49 -3.73 -30.53 -2.64
N HIS A 50 -2.52 -30.08 -2.31
CA HIS A 50 -2.00 -30.03 -0.94
C HIS A 50 -1.55 -28.61 -0.63
N VAL A 51 -2.23 -28.02 0.35
CA VAL A 51 -2.01 -26.65 0.81
C VAL A 51 -1.31 -26.71 2.16
N ASP A 52 -0.21 -25.96 2.27
CA ASP A 52 0.52 -25.76 3.52
C ASP A 52 -0.23 -24.74 4.38
N VAL A 53 -0.86 -25.22 5.46
CA VAL A 53 -1.73 -24.41 6.31
C VAL A 53 -0.94 -23.38 7.12
N ASP A 54 0.28 -23.72 7.54
CA ASP A 54 1.12 -22.83 8.34
C ASP A 54 1.62 -21.67 7.49
N ALA A 55 2.10 -21.96 6.28
CA ALA A 55 2.54 -20.94 5.34
C ALA A 55 1.37 -20.04 4.85
N LEU A 56 0.13 -20.57 4.79
CA LEU A 56 -1.05 -19.73 4.57
C LEU A 56 -1.37 -18.80 5.75
N ALA A 57 -1.21 -19.29 6.98
CA ALA A 57 -1.43 -18.47 8.17
C ALA A 57 -0.41 -17.32 8.24
N GLU A 58 0.86 -17.60 7.90
CA GLU A 58 1.91 -16.59 7.79
C GLU A 58 1.60 -15.55 6.71
N LEU A 59 1.18 -16.01 5.52
CA LEU A 59 0.79 -15.11 4.42
C LEU A 59 -0.37 -14.21 4.83
N ARG A 60 -1.36 -14.77 5.54
CA ARG A 60 -2.50 -13.99 6.05
C ARG A 60 -2.05 -12.93 7.05
N ALA A 61 -1.20 -13.28 8.00
CA ALA A 61 -0.67 -12.33 8.98
C ALA A 61 0.13 -11.20 8.29
N GLY A 62 0.98 -11.53 7.31
CA GLY A 62 1.70 -10.55 6.51
C GLY A 62 0.77 -9.62 5.72
N ASN A 63 -0.32 -10.17 5.16
CA ASN A 63 -1.34 -9.37 4.47
C ASN A 63 -2.06 -8.40 5.40
N ASP A 64 -2.47 -8.86 6.58
CA ASP A 64 -3.16 -8.00 7.56
C ASP A 64 -2.25 -6.84 8.00
N ALA A 65 -0.95 -7.12 8.22
CA ALA A 65 0.05 -6.10 8.52
C ALA A 65 0.24 -5.10 7.36
N LEU A 66 0.34 -5.58 6.12
CA LEU A 66 0.47 -4.74 4.94
C LEU A 66 -0.76 -3.84 4.74
N ILE A 67 -1.97 -4.38 4.93
CA ILE A 67 -3.22 -3.60 4.86
C ILE A 67 -3.22 -2.48 5.91
N ALA A 68 -2.83 -2.79 7.14
CA ALA A 68 -2.73 -1.78 8.19
C ALA A 68 -1.74 -0.68 7.83
N LEU A 69 -0.55 -1.03 7.30
CA LEU A 69 0.45 -0.09 6.83
C LEU A 69 -0.08 0.82 5.72
N VAL A 70 -0.67 0.25 4.67
CA VAL A 70 -1.21 1.02 3.53
C VAL A 70 -2.34 1.96 3.99
N ARG A 71 -3.20 1.53 4.92
CA ARG A 71 -4.25 2.39 5.48
C ARG A 71 -3.67 3.58 6.24
N ALA A 72 -2.71 3.34 7.12
CA ALA A 72 -2.04 4.40 7.87
C ALA A 72 -1.37 5.42 6.93
N ARG A 73 -0.72 4.95 5.87
CA ARG A 73 -0.11 5.81 4.85
C ARG A 73 -1.15 6.65 4.10
N ARG A 74 -2.26 6.03 3.68
CA ARG A 74 -3.37 6.74 3.02
C ARG A 74 -3.97 7.82 3.91
N GLU A 75 -4.18 7.52 5.19
CA GLU A 75 -4.71 8.49 6.17
C GLU A 75 -3.78 9.70 6.33
N ARG A 76 -2.48 9.45 6.43
CA ARG A 76 -1.47 10.51 6.47
C ARG A 76 -1.51 11.40 5.23
N LEU A 77 -1.45 10.81 4.03
CA LEU A 77 -1.51 11.56 2.76
C LEU A 77 -2.81 12.37 2.64
N THR A 78 -3.93 11.81 3.09
CA THR A 78 -5.22 12.51 3.13
C THR A 78 -5.16 13.72 4.06
N GLY A 79 -4.55 13.57 5.24
CA GLY A 79 -4.34 14.68 6.19
C GLY A 79 -3.45 15.79 5.61
N GLU A 80 -2.33 15.42 4.98
CA GLU A 80 -1.41 16.36 4.32
C GLU A 80 -2.10 17.13 3.20
N TRP A 81 -2.90 16.45 2.36
CA TRP A 81 -3.68 17.08 1.31
C TRP A 81 -4.73 18.06 1.85
N GLN A 82 -5.47 17.66 2.89
CA GLN A 82 -6.44 18.54 3.54
C GLN A 82 -5.77 19.79 4.14
N HIS A 83 -4.60 19.62 4.75
CA HIS A 83 -3.80 20.73 5.28
C HIS A 83 -3.39 21.70 4.15
N SER A 84 -2.84 21.18 3.06
CA SER A 84 -2.47 21.97 1.89
C SER A 84 -3.66 22.77 1.32
N ARG A 85 -4.84 22.13 1.21
CA ARG A 85 -6.07 22.81 0.78
C ARG A 85 -6.47 23.96 1.69
N LYS A 86 -6.39 23.77 3.01
CA LYS A 86 -6.70 24.83 3.99
C LYS A 86 -5.72 26.00 3.86
N SER A 87 -4.42 25.72 3.73
CA SER A 87 -3.39 26.75 3.54
C SER A 87 -3.59 27.55 2.26
N GLN A 88 -3.90 26.88 1.14
CA GLN A 88 -4.24 27.57 -0.11
C GLN A 88 -5.51 28.42 0.00
N SER A 89 -6.52 27.95 0.74
CA SER A 89 -7.74 28.72 1.01
C SER A 89 -7.46 29.97 1.82
N ALA A 90 -6.62 29.86 2.86
CA ALA A 90 -6.19 31.00 3.66
C ALA A 90 -5.42 32.01 2.81
N LEU A 91 -4.47 31.56 1.98
CA LEU A 91 -3.72 32.43 1.07
C LEU A 91 -4.64 33.22 0.14
N ARG A 92 -5.62 32.56 -0.48
CA ARG A 92 -6.61 33.23 -1.34
C ARG A 92 -7.45 34.26 -0.58
N ASN A 93 -7.82 33.97 0.66
CA ASN A 93 -8.54 34.92 1.50
C ASN A 93 -7.68 36.15 1.83
N TYR A 94 -6.42 35.95 2.20
CA TYR A 94 -5.48 37.05 2.43
C TYR A 94 -5.30 37.92 1.18
N GLN A 95 -5.08 37.32 0.01
CA GLN A 95 -4.96 38.04 -1.26
C GLN A 95 -6.23 38.80 -1.67
N ARG A 96 -7.41 38.33 -1.25
CA ARG A 96 -8.66 39.05 -1.46
C ARG A 96 -8.74 40.26 -0.54
N VAL A 97 -8.51 40.07 0.76
CA VAL A 97 -8.57 41.16 1.75
C VAL A 97 -7.54 42.25 1.43
N ALA A 98 -6.31 41.90 1.06
CA ALA A 98 -5.29 42.87 0.68
C ALA A 98 -5.69 43.71 -0.55
N ARG A 99 -6.36 43.10 -1.55
CA ARG A 99 -6.94 43.84 -2.68
C ARG A 99 -8.09 44.75 -2.26
N ASP A 100 -8.97 44.28 -1.39
CA ASP A 100 -10.10 45.07 -0.89
C ASP A 100 -9.64 46.29 -0.07
N LEU A 101 -8.46 46.21 0.55
CA LEU A 101 -7.81 47.29 1.30
C LEU A 101 -6.94 48.23 0.44
N GLY A 102 -6.75 47.92 -0.86
CA GLY A 102 -5.91 48.72 -1.76
C GLY A 102 -4.40 48.59 -1.50
N GLU A 103 -3.97 47.54 -0.81
CA GLU A 103 -2.56 47.25 -0.51
C GLU A 103 -1.89 46.37 -1.60
N LEU A 104 -2.68 45.90 -2.57
CA LEU A 104 -2.29 45.22 -3.80
C LEU A 104 -3.14 45.76 -4.97
#